data_AF-A0A4Q1SV25-F1
#
_entry.id   AF-A0A4Q1SV25-F1
#
_cell.length_a   1.000
_cell.length_b   1.000
_cell.length_c   1.000
_cell.angle_alpha   90.00
_cell.angle_beta   90.00
_cell.angle_gamma   90.00
#
_symmetry.space_group_name_H-M   'P 1'
#
loop_
_entity.id
_entity.type
_entity.pdbx_description
1 polymer ?
#
loop_
_entity_poly.entity_id
_entity_poly.type
_entity_poly.pdbx_seq_one_letter_code
_entity_poly.pdbx_strand_id
1 'polypeptide(L)'
;MKKRRETMKCVWCDSKQAKETTKDCQWIEPGGVEVIMVTGIPAIECSQCQDVYLADEMNEEIEVSLNTVDLRLLGSTFSYEQLVKAPKMSIFDIYNNGGSFKCR
;
A
#
# COMPACT_ATOMS: atom_id res chain seq x y z
N MET A 1 -35.33 -3.31 -8.46
CA MET A 1 -34.14 -4.17 -8.59
C MET A 1 -33.21 -3.87 -7.43
N LYS A 2 -33.19 -4.69 -6.37
CA LYS A 2 -32.32 -4.45 -5.20
C LYS A 2 -30.91 -4.91 -5.58
N LYS A 3 -29.98 -3.97 -5.83
CA LYS A 3 -28.55 -4.29 -5.94
C LYS A 3 -28.16 -5.00 -4.64
N ARG A 4 -27.77 -6.28 -4.71
CA ARG A 4 -27.13 -6.97 -3.58
C ARG A 4 -25.91 -6.13 -3.22
N ARG A 5 -25.86 -5.59 -1.99
CA ARG A 5 -24.61 -5.09 -1.44
C ARG A 5 -23.73 -6.32 -1.24
N GLU A 6 -22.62 -6.39 -1.94
CA GLU A 6 -21.59 -7.40 -1.67
C GLU A 6 -21.04 -7.10 -0.28
N THR A 7 -21.41 -7.97 0.66
CA THR A 7 -20.99 -7.89 2.06
C THR A 7 -19.83 -8.83 2.26
N MET A 8 -18.68 -8.28 2.66
CA MET A 8 -17.49 -9.05 3.02
C MET A 8 -17.55 -9.39 4.52
N LYS A 9 -16.85 -10.46 4.92
CA LYS A 9 -16.65 -10.80 6.33
C LYS A 9 -15.47 -10.00 6.86
N CYS A 10 -15.66 -9.26 7.95
CA CYS A 10 -14.57 -8.55 8.62
C CYS A 10 -13.60 -9.55 9.27
N VAL A 11 -12.30 -9.33 9.11
CA VAL A 11 -11.26 -10.20 9.69
C VAL A 11 -11.09 -9.99 11.21
N TRP A 12 -11.50 -8.83 11.73
CA TRP A 12 -11.32 -8.46 13.14
C TRP A 12 -12.49 -8.89 14.02
N CYS A 13 -13.72 -8.68 13.55
CA CYS A 13 -14.93 -8.91 14.35
C CYS A 13 -15.91 -9.93 13.75
N ASP A 14 -15.53 -10.60 12.66
CA ASP A 14 -16.34 -11.59 11.93
C ASP A 14 -17.69 -11.10 11.37
N SER A 15 -18.02 -9.81 11.51
CA SER A 15 -19.27 -9.25 11.01
C SER A 15 -19.32 -9.23 9.48
N LYS A 16 -20.51 -9.40 8.89
CA LYS A 16 -20.73 -9.23 7.44
C LYS A 16 -20.94 -7.78 7.03
N GLN A 17 -20.35 -6.84 7.78
CA GLN A 17 -20.50 -5.40 7.57
C GLN A 17 -19.23 -4.75 7.02
N ALA A 18 -18.29 -5.57 6.51
CA ALA A 18 -17.13 -5.09 5.79
C ALA A 18 -17.49 -4.78 4.32
N LYS A 19 -16.91 -3.69 3.82
CA LYS A 19 -17.09 -3.17 2.45
C LYS A 19 -15.78 -2.57 1.95
N GLU A 20 -15.65 -2.49 0.63
CA GLU A 20 -14.52 -1.81 -0.01
C GLU A 20 -14.51 -0.31 0.30
N THR A 21 -13.31 0.23 0.43
CA THR A 21 -13.02 1.66 0.61
C THR A 21 -11.61 1.95 0.09
N THR A 22 -11.08 3.14 0.37
CA THR A 22 -9.66 3.45 0.19
C THR A 22 -9.03 3.93 1.48
N LYS A 23 -7.73 3.71 1.64
CA LYS A 23 -6.95 4.19 2.78
C LYS A 23 -5.63 4.78 2.32
N ASP A 24 -5.21 5.85 2.98
CA ASP A 24 -3.85 6.39 2.86
C ASP A 24 -3.00 5.76 3.96
N CYS A 25 -1.85 5.21 3.58
CA CYS A 25 -0.98 4.49 4.49
C CYS A 25 0.46 4.99 4.36
N GLN A 26 1.20 4.87 5.46
CA GLN A 26 2.61 5.24 5.52
C GLN A 26 3.47 3.98 5.61
N TRP A 27 4.54 3.95 4.84
CA TRP A 27 5.61 2.95 4.95
C TRP A 27 6.92 3.63 5.24
N ILE A 28 7.82 2.88 5.86
CA ILE A 28 9.24 3.24 5.87
C ILE A 28 9.79 2.79 4.51
N GLU A 29 10.47 3.70 3.82
CA GLU A 29 11.15 3.38 2.56
C GLU A 29 12.14 2.21 2.77
N PRO A 30 12.35 1.30 1.80
CA PRO A 30 13.21 0.12 1.97
C PRO A 30 14.61 0.37 2.55
N GLY A 31 15.22 1.52 2.26
CA GLY A 31 16.50 1.96 2.84
C GLY A 31 16.42 2.48 4.28
N GLY A 32 15.22 2.65 4.83
CA GLY A 32 15.00 2.97 6.25
C GLY A 32 15.13 4.45 6.62
N VAL A 33 15.40 5.33 5.66
CA VAL A 33 15.79 6.73 5.92
C VAL A 33 14.58 7.66 6.00
N GLU A 34 13.54 7.39 5.22
CA GLU A 34 12.39 8.28 5.08
C GLU A 34 11.07 7.52 5.23
N VAL A 35 10.03 8.25 5.65
CA VAL A 35 8.65 7.77 5.63
C VAL A 35 7.99 8.24 4.34
N ILE A 36 7.40 7.31 3.62
CA ILE A 36 6.64 7.57 2.39
C ILE A 36 5.16 7.36 2.65
N MET A 37 4.31 8.12 1.95
CA MET A 37 2.86 8.03 2.02
C MET A 37 2.29 7.57 0.69
N VAL A 38 1.58 6.46 0.70
CA VAL A 38 0.85 5.95 -0.46
C VAL A 38 -0.63 6.23 -0.27
N THR A 39 -1.23 6.97 -1.19
CA THR A 39 -2.63 7.42 -1.07
C THR A 39 -3.58 6.62 -1.96
N GLY A 40 -4.84 6.53 -1.55
CA GLY A 40 -5.90 5.91 -2.35
C GLY A 40 -5.74 4.41 -2.55
N ILE A 41 -5.15 3.70 -1.59
CA ILE A 41 -4.96 2.25 -1.67
C ILE A 41 -6.32 1.55 -1.47
N PRO A 42 -6.68 0.54 -2.29
CA PRO A 42 -7.84 -0.29 -2.05
C PRO A 42 -7.81 -0.92 -0.65
N ALA A 43 -8.85 -0.68 0.12
CA ALA A 43 -8.93 -1.04 1.53
C ALA A 43 -10.31 -1.59 1.88
N ILE A 44 -10.46 -2.03 3.13
CA ILE A 44 -11.69 -2.59 3.68
C ILE A 44 -12.08 -1.79 4.93
N GLU A 45 -13.31 -1.29 4.96
CA GLU A 45 -13.90 -0.65 6.14
C GLU A 45 -14.98 -1.57 6.73
N CYS A 46 -14.96 -1.78 8.05
CA CYS A 46 -16.03 -2.45 8.76
C CYS A 46 -16.89 -1.45 9.53
N SER A 47 -18.17 -1.33 9.16
CA SER A 47 -19.10 -0.43 9.87
C SER A 47 -19.47 -0.90 11.29
N GLN A 48 -19.14 -2.14 11.67
CA GLN A 48 -19.43 -2.66 13.00
C GLN A 48 -18.33 -2.37 14.02
N CYS A 49 -17.07 -2.69 13.73
CA CYS A 49 -15.95 -2.41 14.63
C CYS A 49 -15.23 -1.08 14.31
N GLN A 50 -15.61 -0.42 13.21
CA GLN A 50 -15.07 0.86 12.75
C GLN A 50 -13.61 0.81 12.29
N ASP A 51 -13.06 -0.38 12.07
CA ASP A 51 -11.72 -0.55 11.51
C ASP A 51 -11.69 -0.28 10.00
N VAL A 52 -10.57 0.29 9.55
CA VAL A 52 -10.19 0.41 8.14
C VAL A 52 -8.81 -0.19 7.94
N TYR A 53 -8.73 -1.24 7.13
CA TYR A 53 -7.52 -2.05 6.97
C TYR A 53 -7.27 -2.43 5.51
N LEU A 54 -6.03 -2.80 5.20
CA LEU A 54 -5.67 -3.40 3.92
C LEU A 54 -5.79 -4.92 4.06
N ALA A 55 -6.16 -5.61 2.98
CA ALA A 55 -6.02 -7.06 2.92
C ALA A 55 -4.53 -7.43 2.95
N ASP A 56 -4.21 -8.61 3.49
CA ASP A 56 -2.81 -9.05 3.61
C ASP A 56 -2.13 -9.08 2.24
N GLU A 57 -2.83 -9.56 1.20
CA GLU A 57 -2.31 -9.60 -0.17
C GLU A 57 -2.01 -8.19 -0.71
N MET A 58 -2.86 -7.20 -0.39
CA MET A 58 -2.63 -5.81 -0.79
C MET A 58 -1.42 -5.20 -0.08
N ASN A 59 -1.23 -5.54 1.20
CA ASN A 59 -0.05 -5.11 1.95
C ASN A 59 1.24 -5.67 1.31
N GLU A 60 1.26 -6.98 1.01
CA GLU A 60 2.38 -7.65 0.36
C GLU A 60 2.68 -7.06 -1.04
N GLU A 61 1.65 -6.82 -1.85
CA GLU A 61 1.80 -6.22 -3.18
C GLU A 61 2.41 -4.82 -3.14
N ILE A 62 2.03 -4.01 -2.15
CA ILE A 62 2.59 -2.67 -1.96
C ILE A 62 4.06 -2.78 -1.53
N GLU A 63 4.37 -3.62 -0.55
CA GLU A 63 5.76 -3.81 -0.09
C GLU A 63 6.68 -4.26 -1.23
N VAL A 64 6.25 -5.25 -2.02
CA VAL A 64 6.98 -5.69 -3.21
C VAL A 64 7.15 -4.56 -4.22
N SER A 65 6.09 -3.76 -4.46
CA SER A 65 6.15 -2.64 -5.39
C SER A 65 7.11 -1.55 -4.92
N LEU A 66 7.09 -1.18 -3.64
CA LEU A 66 8.02 -0.21 -3.04
C LEU A 66 9.49 -0.66 -3.16
N ASN A 67 9.75 -1.96 -3.10
CA ASN A 67 11.09 -2.54 -3.28
C ASN A 67 11.52 -2.70 -4.74
N THR A 68 10.64 -2.44 -5.71
CA THR A 68 10.89 -2.69 -7.15
C THR A 68 10.77 -1.44 -8.01
N VAL A 69 10.49 -0.27 -7.43
CA VAL A 69 10.40 1.01 -8.14
C VAL A 69 11.47 1.99 -7.66
N ASP A 70 11.88 2.93 -8.52
CA ASP A 70 12.73 4.05 -8.10
C ASP A 70 11.90 5.10 -7.37
N LEU A 71 11.85 5.02 -6.04
CA LEU A 71 11.07 5.93 -5.20
C LEU A 71 11.54 7.39 -5.28
N ARG A 72 12.78 7.64 -5.73
CA ARG A 72 13.29 9.01 -5.96
C ARG A 72 12.52 9.71 -7.08
N LEU A 73 11.94 8.95 -8.02
CA LEU A 73 11.13 9.48 -9.12
C LEU A 73 9.68 9.76 -8.70
N LEU A 74 9.20 9.08 -7.66
CA LEU A 74 7.84 9.25 -7.13
C LEU A 74 7.77 10.26 -5.98
N GLY A 75 8.88 10.48 -5.28
CA GLY A 75 8.94 11.33 -4.09
C GLY A 75 8.39 10.63 -2.85
N SER A 76 8.14 11.41 -1.79
CA SER A 76 7.69 10.88 -0.48
C SER A 76 6.17 10.72 -0.36
N THR A 77 5.39 11.16 -1.35
CA THR A 77 3.93 11.01 -1.36
C THR A 77 3.42 10.82 -2.77
N PHE A 78 2.74 9.70 -3.02
CA PHE A 78 2.22 9.32 -4.33
C PHE A 78 0.99 8.41 -4.18
N SER A 79 0.17 8.30 -5.22
CA SER A 79 -1.00 7.42 -5.20
C SER A 79 -0.65 5.96 -5.48
N TYR A 80 -1.51 5.05 -5.03
CA TYR A 80 -1.44 3.63 -5.40
C TYR A 80 -1.39 3.45 -6.93
N GLU A 81 -2.17 4.22 -7.68
CA GLU A 81 -2.16 4.18 -9.14
C GLU A 81 -0.79 4.55 -9.74
N GLN A 82 -0.12 5.56 -9.17
CA GLN A 82 1.24 5.93 -9.58
C GLN A 82 2.24 4.81 -9.26
N LEU A 83 2.12 4.18 -8.10
CA LEU A 83 2.97 3.06 -7.69
C LEU A 83 2.84 1.87 -8.64
N VAL A 84 1.62 1.45 -8.97
CA VAL A 84 1.37 0.30 -9.86
C VAL A 84 1.84 0.56 -11.29
N LYS A 85 1.75 1.81 -11.77
CA LYS A 85 2.20 2.20 -13.12
C LYS A 85 3.69 2.49 -13.23
N ALA A 86 4.39 2.64 -12.10
CA ALA A 86 5.80 2.95 -12.11
C ALA A 86 6.60 1.82 -12.77
N PRO A 87 7.65 2.15 -13.57
CA PRO A 87 8.52 1.13 -14.14
C PRO A 87 9.18 0.30 -13.04
N LYS A 88 9.00 -1.02 -13.12
CA LYS A 88 9.61 -1.96 -12.19
C LYS A 88 11.01 -2.33 -12.64
N MET A 89 11.94 -2.41 -11.68
CA MET A 89 13.30 -2.90 -11.84
C MET A 89 13.48 -4.16 -10.98
N SER A 90 14.53 -4.93 -11.25
CA SER A 90 14.89 -5.98 -10.31
C SER A 90 15.37 -5.35 -9.00
N ILE A 91 15.11 -6.04 -7.88
CA ILE A 91 15.59 -5.62 -6.56
C ILE A 91 17.11 -5.42 -6.57
N PHE A 92 17.85 -6.27 -7.29
CA PHE A 92 19.30 -6.15 -7.46
C PHE A 92 19.69 -4.85 -8.17
N ASP A 93 18.97 -4.45 -9.22
CA ASP A 93 19.28 -3.22 -9.96
C ASP A 93 19.04 -1.97 -9.09
N ILE A 94 18.03 -2.00 -8.20
CA ILE A 94 17.77 -0.92 -7.25
C ILE A 94 18.91 -0.75 -6.27
N TYR A 95 19.37 -1.84 -5.64
CA TYR A 95 20.49 -1.76 -4.70
C TYR A 95 21.81 -1.34 -5.39
N ASN A 96 22.02 -1.76 -6.64
CA ASN A 96 23.23 -1.41 -7.41
C ASN A 96 23.23 0.03 -7.92
N ASN A 97 22.08 0.60 -8.30
CA ASN A 97 21.96 1.95 -8.86
C ASN A 97 21.84 3.08 -7.83
N GLY A 98 22.03 2.77 -6.54
CA GLY A 98 22.32 3.76 -5.52
C GLY A 98 21.46 3.67 -4.27
N GLY A 99 21.93 2.86 -3.33
CA GLY A 99 21.87 3.21 -1.91
C GLY A 99 23.25 3.69 -1.46
N SER A 100 23.62 4.94 -1.77
CA SER A 100 24.66 5.59 -0.97
C SER A 100 24.02 5.83 0.39
N PHE A 101 24.18 4.87 1.31
CA PHE A 101 23.84 5.04 2.72
C PHE A 101 24.78 6.10 3.30
N LYS A 102 24.49 7.36 3.03
CA LYS A 102 25.13 8.46 3.74
C LYS A 102 24.54 8.46 5.13
N CYS A 103 25.15 7.70 6.04
CA CYS A 103 25.05 8.00 7.46
C CYS A 103 25.46 9.46 7.62
N ARG A 104 24.51 10.29 8.03
CA ARG A 104 24.75 11.69 8.37
C ARG A 104 25.15 11.79 9.83
#